data_AF-A0A0B1RXB8-F1
#
_entry.id   AF-A0A0B1RXB8-F1
#
_cell.length_a   1.000
_cell.length_b   1.000
_cell.length_c   1.000
_cell.angle_alpha   90.00
_cell.angle_beta   90.00
_cell.angle_gamma   90.00
#
_symmetry.space_group_name_H-M   'P 1'
#
loop_
_entity.id
_entity.type
_entity.pdbx_description
1 polymer ?
#
loop_
_entity_poly.entity_id
_entity_poly.type
_entity_poly.pdbx_seq_one_letter_code
_entity_poly.pdbx_strand_id
1 'polypeptide(L)'
;MLAQGLNVSLSTDDPLQFHYTKEALMEEYSIAAQVWKLSSCDMCELARNSVLQSGFEDKVKIHWLGPNYREEGVLGNDIHRTNVPDIRVSFRHEAHVDELCNLFRVQHLNHQPE
;
A
#
# COMPACT_ATOMS: atom_id res chain seq x y z
N MET A 1 6.50 -3.25 -8.82
CA MET A 1 6.41 -3.05 -7.36
C MET A 1 4.97 -3.08 -6.86
N LEU A 2 4.11 -2.08 -7.16
CA LEU A 2 2.70 -2.10 -6.71
C LEU A 2 1.95 -3.35 -7.22
N ALA A 3 2.10 -3.72 -8.49
CA ALA A 3 1.47 -4.93 -9.04
C ALA A 3 1.95 -6.24 -8.35
N GLN A 4 3.13 -6.22 -7.74
CA GLN A 4 3.72 -7.37 -7.03
C GLN A 4 3.34 -7.40 -5.54
N GLY A 5 2.50 -6.48 -5.05
CA GLY A 5 2.06 -6.50 -3.64
C GLY A 5 3.03 -5.85 -2.65
N LEU A 6 4.08 -5.18 -3.14
CA LEU A 6 5.02 -4.49 -2.26
C LEU A 6 4.36 -3.26 -1.61
N ASN A 7 4.69 -3.00 -0.34
CA ASN A 7 4.29 -1.81 0.39
C ASN A 7 5.05 -0.58 -0.12
N VAL A 8 4.52 0.07 -1.15
CA VAL A 8 5.12 1.25 -1.79
C VAL A 8 4.23 2.47 -1.68
N SER A 9 4.86 3.64 -1.68
CA SER A 9 4.22 4.96 -1.74
C SER A 9 4.84 5.80 -2.87
N LEU A 10 4.10 6.80 -3.35
CA LEU A 10 4.65 7.85 -4.23
C LEU A 10 5.05 9.06 -3.38
N SER A 11 6.19 9.66 -3.71
CA SER A 11 6.75 10.82 -3.02
C SER A 11 7.37 11.76 -4.05
N THR A 12 7.49 13.03 -3.67
CA THR A 12 8.21 14.04 -4.45
C THR A 12 9.66 14.15 -3.96
N ASP A 13 10.61 14.28 -4.87
CA ASP A 13 12.04 14.51 -4.58
C ASP A 13 12.34 16.02 -4.48
N ASP A 14 12.50 16.72 -5.62
CA ASP A 14 12.71 18.17 -5.69
C ASP A 14 11.53 18.89 -6.37
N PRO A 15 10.51 19.34 -5.60
CA PRO A 15 9.32 19.97 -6.17
C PRO A 15 9.63 21.24 -6.96
N LEU A 16 10.66 21.99 -6.55
CA LEU A 16 11.02 23.26 -7.21
C LEU A 16 11.72 23.07 -8.56
N GLN A 17 12.37 21.93 -8.79
CA GLN A 17 13.19 21.70 -9.98
C GLN A 17 12.43 20.96 -11.08
N PHE A 18 11.54 20.03 -10.71
CA PHE A 18 10.97 19.08 -11.66
C PHE A 18 9.47 19.25 -11.93
N HIS A 19 8.77 20.07 -11.14
CA HIS A 19 7.32 20.17 -11.19
C HIS A 19 6.88 21.50 -11.77
N TYR A 20 5.84 21.45 -12.60
CA TYR A 20 5.29 22.64 -13.26
C TYR A 20 4.07 23.18 -12.54
N THR A 21 3.46 22.37 -11.67
CA THR A 21 2.29 22.76 -10.89
C THR A 21 2.68 23.18 -9.48
N LYS A 22 1.75 23.89 -8.80
CA LYS A 22 1.91 24.23 -7.38
C LYS A 22 1.71 23.04 -6.44
N GLU A 23 1.13 21.95 -6.95
CA GLU A 23 0.77 20.75 -6.18
C GLU A 23 1.64 19.59 -6.66
N ALA A 24 2.96 19.67 -6.41
CA ALA A 24 3.96 18.75 -6.94
C ALA A 24 3.62 17.26 -6.73
N LEU A 25 3.19 16.87 -5.52
CA LEU A 25 2.80 15.49 -5.24
C LEU A 25 1.56 15.05 -6.07
N MET A 26 0.58 15.94 -6.26
CA MET A 26 -0.60 15.64 -7.08
C MET A 26 -0.24 15.48 -8.56
N GLU A 27 0.75 16.23 -9.04
CA GLU A 27 1.32 16.09 -10.38
C GLU A 27 1.99 14.71 -10.56
N GLU A 28 2.81 14.25 -9.60
CA GLU A 28 3.41 12.92 -9.62
C GLU A 28 2.36 11.81 -9.66
N TYR A 29 1.34 11.91 -8.80
CA TYR A 29 0.21 10.96 -8.81
C TYR A 29 -0.52 10.98 -10.16
N SER A 30 -0.74 12.15 -10.75
CA SER A 30 -1.43 12.30 -12.04
C SER A 30 -0.62 11.68 -13.20
N ILE A 31 0.69 11.93 -13.24
CA ILE A 31 1.60 11.37 -14.25
C ILE A 31 1.71 9.85 -14.07
N ALA A 32 1.92 9.37 -12.84
CA ALA A 32 1.98 7.95 -12.51
C ALA A 32 0.71 7.21 -12.95
N ALA A 33 -0.46 7.79 -12.69
CA ALA A 33 -1.74 7.21 -13.11
C ALA A 33 -1.84 7.05 -14.62
N GLN A 34 -1.40 8.05 -15.39
CA GLN A 34 -1.45 8.02 -16.84
C GLN A 34 -0.42 7.05 -17.43
N VAL A 35 0.83 7.12 -16.97
CA VAL A 35 1.95 6.34 -17.50
C VAL A 35 1.81 4.85 -17.18
N TRP A 36 1.44 4.52 -15.93
CA TRP A 36 1.30 3.14 -15.47
C TRP A 36 -0.14 2.62 -15.51
N LYS A 37 -1.08 3.42 -16.03
CA LYS A 37 -2.50 3.07 -16.16
C LYS A 37 -3.12 2.65 -14.83
N LEU A 38 -2.80 3.38 -13.76
CA LEU A 38 -3.31 3.08 -12.43
C LEU A 38 -4.79 3.43 -12.36
N SER A 39 -5.57 2.52 -11.80
CA SER A 39 -6.98 2.74 -11.49
C SER A 39 -7.14 3.62 -10.25
N SER A 40 -8.36 4.11 -10.00
CA SER A 40 -8.67 4.82 -8.74
C SER A 40 -8.37 3.97 -7.51
N CYS A 41 -8.63 2.66 -7.59
CA CYS A 41 -8.30 1.71 -6.52
C CYS A 41 -6.79 1.64 -6.25
N ASP A 42 -5.96 1.60 -7.31
CA ASP A 42 -4.50 1.60 -7.17
C ASP A 42 -3.99 2.90 -6.54
N MET A 43 -4.57 4.03 -6.93
CA MET A 43 -4.22 5.35 -6.41
C MET A 43 -4.59 5.49 -4.92
N CYS A 44 -5.77 5.01 -4.53
CA CYS A 44 -6.20 4.97 -3.13
C CYS A 44 -5.33 4.01 -2.31
N GLU A 45 -4.92 2.86 -2.86
CA GLU A 45 -4.00 1.93 -2.18
C GLU A 45 -2.64 2.59 -1.94
N LEU A 46 -2.07 3.26 -2.94
CA LEU A 46 -0.82 4.02 -2.80
C LEU A 46 -0.92 5.12 -1.73
N ALA A 47 -2.02 5.88 -1.72
CA ALA A 47 -2.27 6.91 -0.72
C ALA A 47 -2.47 6.33 0.69
N ARG A 48 -3.15 5.19 0.81
CA ARG A 48 -3.29 4.46 2.09
C ARG A 48 -1.92 4.03 2.61
N ASN A 49 -1.09 3.45 1.74
CA ASN A 49 0.25 2.98 2.10
C ASN A 49 1.17 4.12 2.52
N SER A 50 1.09 5.29 1.90
CA SER A 50 1.90 6.44 2.31
C SER A 50 1.58 6.90 3.74
N VAL A 51 0.31 6.90 4.15
CA VAL A 51 -0.08 7.17 5.53
C VAL A 51 0.43 6.09 6.49
N LEU A 52 0.35 4.81 6.10
CA LEU A 52 0.88 3.72 6.92
C LEU A 52 2.39 3.84 7.16
N GLN A 53 3.16 4.15 6.11
CA GLN A 53 4.62 4.29 6.14
C GLN A 53 5.09 5.58 6.82
N SER A 54 4.24 6.59 6.88
CA SER A 54 4.57 7.89 7.48
C SER A 54 4.97 7.79 8.97
N GLY A 55 5.69 8.80 9.45
CA GLY A 55 6.01 8.96 10.86
C GLY A 55 4.91 9.63 11.70
N PHE A 56 3.68 9.78 11.19
CA PHE A 56 2.61 10.45 11.94
C PHE A 56 2.20 9.70 13.21
N GLU A 57 1.74 10.46 14.19
CA GLU A 57 1.19 9.92 15.44
C GLU A 57 -0.02 9.02 15.18
N ASP A 58 -0.23 8.06 16.08
CA ASP A 58 -1.31 7.08 16.01
C ASP A 58 -2.69 7.71 15.86
N LYS A 59 -2.96 8.81 16.58
CA LYS A 59 -4.23 9.54 16.51
C LYS A 59 -4.53 10.08 15.11
N VAL A 60 -3.50 10.53 14.40
CA VAL A 60 -3.62 11.03 13.03
C VAL A 60 -3.88 9.87 12.06
N LYS A 61 -3.16 8.75 12.23
CA LYS A 61 -3.39 7.54 11.42
C LYS A 61 -4.79 6.96 11.64
N ILE A 62 -5.28 6.91 12.88
CA ILE A 62 -6.67 6.51 13.20
C ILE A 62 -7.67 7.42 12.49
N HIS A 63 -7.43 8.72 12.51
CA HIS A 63 -8.31 9.68 11.84
C HIS A 63 -8.35 9.47 10.31
N TRP A 64 -7.23 9.15 9.66
CA TRP A 64 -7.23 8.98 8.20
C TRP A 64 -7.50 7.55 7.71
N LEU A 65 -7.20 6.53 8.50
CA LEU A 65 -7.28 5.13 8.08
C LEU A 65 -8.39 4.34 8.79
N GLY A 66 -8.85 4.81 9.95
CA GLY A 66 -9.84 4.15 10.77
C GLY A 66 -9.28 3.61 12.09
N PRO A 67 -10.14 3.31 13.07
CA PRO A 67 -9.73 2.89 14.41
C PRO A 67 -8.96 1.57 14.42
N ASN A 68 -9.23 0.68 13.47
CA ASN A 68 -8.67 -0.66 13.41
C ASN A 68 -7.48 -0.77 12.44
N TYR A 69 -6.87 0.34 12.00
CA TYR A 69 -5.89 0.33 10.90
C TYR A 69 -4.65 -0.56 11.11
N ARG A 70 -4.40 -1.02 12.35
CA ARG A 70 -3.32 -1.92 12.73
C ARG A 70 -3.65 -3.40 12.55
N GLU A 71 -4.93 -3.74 12.40
CA GLU A 71 -5.35 -5.11 12.12
C GLU A 71 -4.94 -5.52 10.71
N GLU A 72 -4.69 -6.81 10.50
CA GLU A 72 -4.32 -7.33 9.20
C GLU A 72 -5.54 -7.59 8.30
N GLY A 73 -5.30 -7.61 6.99
CA GLY A 73 -6.33 -7.88 5.99
C GLY A 73 -7.48 -6.87 6.02
N VAL A 74 -8.69 -7.36 5.73
CA VAL A 74 -9.89 -6.53 5.60
C VAL A 74 -10.29 -5.86 6.93
N LEU A 75 -9.98 -6.50 8.07
CA LEU A 75 -10.34 -5.97 9.40
C LEU A 75 -9.68 -4.61 9.69
N GLY A 76 -8.50 -4.37 9.11
CA GLY A 76 -7.78 -3.10 9.22
C GLY A 76 -8.07 -2.09 8.12
N ASN A 77 -9.11 -2.31 7.32
CA ASN A 77 -9.53 -1.39 6.27
C ASN A 77 -10.88 -0.76 6.60
N ASP A 78 -10.92 0.56 6.73
CA ASP A 78 -12.16 1.34 6.72
C ASP A 78 -12.34 1.96 5.32
N ILE A 79 -13.13 1.32 4.48
CA ILE A 79 -13.36 1.76 3.08
C ILE A 79 -13.89 3.19 3.00
N HIS A 80 -14.64 3.67 4.00
CA HIS A 80 -15.17 5.03 4.01
C HIS A 80 -14.09 6.09 4.22
N ARG A 81 -12.91 5.69 4.69
CA ARG A 81 -11.75 6.58 4.88
C ARG A 81 -10.67 6.36 3.83
N THR A 82 -10.39 5.12 3.49
CA THR A 82 -9.29 4.76 2.57
C THR A 82 -9.71 4.74 1.11
N ASN A 83 -11.00 4.53 0.84
CA ASN A 83 -11.56 4.28 -0.50
C ASN A 83 -10.90 3.09 -1.22
N VAL A 84 -10.24 2.19 -0.48
CA VAL A 84 -9.71 0.93 -1.00
C VAL A 84 -10.76 -0.16 -0.79
N PRO A 85 -11.26 -0.83 -1.85
CA PRO A 85 -12.22 -1.91 -1.71
C PRO A 85 -11.68 -3.09 -0.91
N ASP A 86 -12.51 -3.68 -0.05
CA ASP A 86 -12.11 -4.83 0.78
C ASP A 86 -11.63 -6.02 -0.04
N ILE A 87 -12.20 -6.24 -1.23
CA ILE A 87 -11.73 -7.31 -2.12
C ILE A 87 -10.26 -7.11 -2.56
N ARG A 88 -9.81 -5.87 -2.74
CA ARG A 88 -8.40 -5.56 -3.03
C ARG A 88 -7.53 -5.91 -1.83
N VAL A 89 -7.97 -5.53 -0.63
CA VAL A 89 -7.22 -5.78 0.62
C VAL A 89 -7.16 -7.28 0.93
N SER A 90 -8.27 -8.01 0.75
CA SER A 90 -8.34 -9.47 0.92
C SER A 90 -7.36 -10.16 -0.01
N PHE A 91 -7.40 -9.83 -1.30
CA PHE A 91 -6.48 -10.40 -2.28
C PHE A 91 -5.01 -10.16 -1.92
N ARG A 92 -4.65 -8.94 -1.49
CA ARG A 92 -3.27 -8.63 -1.06
C ARG A 92 -2.84 -9.46 0.13
N HIS A 93 -3.72 -9.59 1.12
CA HIS A 93 -3.45 -10.34 2.34
C HIS A 93 -3.31 -11.84 2.07
N GLU A 94 -4.25 -12.42 1.32
CA GLU A 94 -4.22 -13.84 0.92
C GLU A 94 -2.94 -14.17 0.14
N ALA A 95 -2.61 -13.37 -0.89
CA ALA A 95 -1.39 -13.59 -1.68
C ALA A 95 -0.12 -13.51 -0.81
N HIS A 96 -0.04 -12.56 0.12
CA HIS A 96 1.10 -12.43 1.03
C HIS A 96 1.21 -13.62 1.99
N VAL A 97 0.10 -14.07 2.57
CA VAL A 97 0.06 -15.26 3.43
C VAL A 97 0.47 -16.51 2.66
N ASP A 98 -0.01 -16.67 1.43
CA ASP A 98 0.36 -17.78 0.54
C ASP A 98 1.87 -17.78 0.23
N GLU A 99 2.44 -16.62 -0.08
CA GLU A 99 3.89 -16.47 -0.30
C GLU A 99 4.71 -16.84 0.95
N LEU A 100 4.30 -16.36 2.14
CA LEU A 100 4.94 -16.72 3.40
C LEU A 100 4.84 -18.22 3.69
N CYS A 101 3.66 -18.81 3.50
CA CYS A 101 3.45 -20.25 3.65
C CYS A 101 4.38 -21.05 2.73
N ASN A 102 4.53 -20.63 1.47
CA ASN A 102 5.44 -21.27 0.52
C ASN A 102 6.90 -21.17 0.97
N LEU A 103 7.34 -20.00 1.43
CA LEU A 103 8.71 -19.79 1.91
C LEU A 103 9.04 -20.69 3.12
N PHE A 104 8.18 -20.70 4.14
CA PHE A 104 8.43 -21.48 5.34
C PHE A 104 8.26 -22.99 5.12
N ARG A 105 7.34 -23.41 4.24
CA ARG A 105 7.21 -24.82 3.85
C ARG A 105 8.48 -25.34 3.16
N VAL A 106 9.06 -24.56 2.25
CA VAL A 106 10.30 -24.90 1.57
C VAL A 106 11.48 -24.95 2.54
N GLN A 107 11.55 -24.04 3.51
CA GLN A 107 12.59 -24.08 4.56
C GLN A 107 12.54 -25.36 5.39
N HIS A 108 11.35 -25.87 5.73
CA HIS A 108 11.21 -27.12 6.47
C HIS A 108 11.65 -28.35 5.66
N LEU A 109 11.45 -28.37 4.34
CA LEU A 109 11.93 -29.46 3.47
C LEU A 109 13.46 -29.48 3.36
N ASN A 110 14.10 -28.30 3.35
CA ASN A 110 15.55 -28.18 3.25
C ASN A 110 16.30 -28.52 4.56
N HIS A 111 15.58 -28.71 5.68
CA HIS A 111 16.17 -29.02 6.99
C HIS A 111 15.80 -30.43 7.50
N GLN A 112 15.22 -31.30 6.67
CA GLN A 112 15.11 -32.72 7.03
C GLN A 112 16.48 -33.40 6.85
N PRO A 113 17.10 -33.95 7.90
CA PRO A 113 18.27 -34.81 7.73
C PRO A 113 17.81 -36.13 7.08
N GLU A 114 18.64 -36.65 6.17
CA GLU A 114 18.47 -38.00 5.59
C GLU A 114 18.32 -39.10 6.65
#